data_AF-A0A482RJG3-F1
#
_entry.id   AF-A0A482RJG3-F1
#
_cell.length_a   1.000
_cell.length_b   1.000
_cell.length_c   1.000
_cell.angle_alpha   90.00
_cell.angle_beta   90.00
_cell.angle_gamma   90.00
#
_symmetry.space_group_name_H-M   'P 1'
#
loop_
_entity.id
_entity.type
_entity.pdbx_description
1 polymer ?
#
loop_
_entity_poly.entity_id
_entity_poly.type
_entity_poly.pdbx_seq_one_letter_code
_entity_poly.pdbx_strand_id
1 'polypeptide(L)'
;GVKQDKLGRVEVDHKFATNVPGVFAIGDAINGPMLAHKAEEEGIACVENLAGKHGHVNYDAIPGVVYTYPEVASVGKTEEQLKEAGVKYNKGVFPFAANSRARAMIDSEGMVKILADAETDKILGIHIIGPNAGEMIAEGVLGMEYGASSEDIARTCHAHPTLSEAFKEAAMAAYSKPIHF
;
A
#
# COMPACT_ATOMS: atom_id res chain seq x y z
N GLY A 1 24.84 -1.64 25.76
CA GLY A 1 24.27 -0.37 26.27
C GLY A 1 22.88 -0.16 25.69
N VAL A 2 22.79 -0.15 24.37
CA VAL A 2 21.54 -0.20 23.62
C VAL A 2 20.95 -1.63 23.66
N LYS A 3 19.65 -1.74 23.93
CA LYS A 3 18.90 -3.01 23.94
C LYS A 3 18.57 -3.46 22.52
N GLN A 4 18.54 -4.77 22.34
CA GLN A 4 18.14 -5.41 21.11
C GLN A 4 17.08 -6.46 21.40
N ASP A 5 16.20 -6.70 20.42
CA ASP A 5 15.25 -7.80 20.48
C ASP A 5 15.94 -9.15 20.21
N LYS A 6 15.15 -10.23 20.22
CA LYS A 6 15.65 -11.60 20.00
C LYS A 6 16.24 -11.84 18.60
N LEU A 7 15.95 -10.97 17.64
CA LEU A 7 16.44 -11.03 16.26
C LEU A 7 17.63 -10.08 16.02
N GLY A 8 18.11 -9.38 17.06
CA GLY A 8 19.25 -8.46 16.97
C GLY A 8 18.87 -7.05 16.50
N ARG A 9 17.58 -6.73 16.36
CA ARG A 9 17.12 -5.39 15.98
C ARG A 9 17.11 -4.47 17.20
N VAL A 10 17.40 -3.20 17.02
CA VAL A 10 17.39 -2.20 18.09
C VAL A 10 15.96 -1.96 18.56
N GLU A 11 15.73 -2.05 19.86
CA GLU A 11 14.44 -1.69 20.46
C GLU A 11 14.31 -0.16 20.51
N VAL A 12 13.20 0.36 19.96
CA VAL A 12 12.88 1.79 19.94
C VAL A 12 11.44 2.04 20.40
N ASP A 13 11.18 3.25 20.88
CA ASP A 13 9.82 3.74 21.13
C ASP A 13 9.18 4.36 19.87
N HIS A 14 7.98 4.92 20.03
CA HIS A 14 7.21 5.58 18.95
C HIS A 14 7.88 6.85 18.37
N LYS A 15 8.94 7.37 19.01
CA LYS A 15 9.75 8.50 18.53
C LYS A 15 11.13 8.04 18.07
N PHE A 16 11.32 6.75 17.84
CA PHE A 16 12.58 6.14 17.41
C PHE A 16 13.70 6.22 18.45
N ALA A 17 13.40 6.55 19.70
CA ALA A 17 14.37 6.64 20.77
C ALA A 17 14.69 5.25 21.34
N THR A 18 15.98 4.99 21.58
CA THR A 18 16.41 3.76 22.25
C THR A 18 16.32 3.88 23.78
N ASN A 19 16.70 2.84 24.51
CA ASN A 19 16.82 2.90 25.97
C ASN A 19 17.99 3.79 26.47
N VAL A 20 18.84 4.29 25.59
CA VAL A 20 19.97 5.18 25.94
C VAL A 20 19.60 6.62 25.53
N PRO A 21 19.57 7.58 26.48
CA PRO A 21 19.22 8.96 26.16
C PRO A 21 20.12 9.56 25.08
N GLY A 22 19.50 10.21 24.08
CA GLY A 22 20.20 10.85 22.96
C GLY A 22 20.60 9.89 21.83
N VAL A 23 20.25 8.60 21.92
CA VAL A 23 20.52 7.60 20.88
C VAL A 23 19.21 7.12 20.25
N PHE A 24 19.15 7.16 18.93
CA PHE A 24 17.98 6.85 18.11
C PHE A 24 18.33 5.79 17.06
N ALA A 25 17.34 5.07 16.55
CA ALA A 25 17.52 4.08 15.47
C ALA A 25 16.28 4.03 14.56
N ILE A 26 16.51 3.85 13.25
CA ILE A 26 15.50 3.82 12.19
C ILE A 26 15.85 2.74 11.16
N GLY A 27 14.98 2.56 10.17
CA GLY A 27 15.20 1.74 8.99
C GLY A 27 15.33 0.26 9.30
N ASP A 28 16.26 -0.40 8.62
CA ASP A 28 16.51 -1.84 8.70
C ASP A 28 17.04 -2.31 10.07
N ALA A 29 17.53 -1.37 10.89
CA ALA A 29 18.05 -1.69 12.22
C ALA A 29 16.95 -1.93 13.26
N ILE A 30 15.68 -1.56 12.98
CA ILE A 30 14.55 -1.67 13.91
C ILE A 30 13.46 -2.60 13.35
N ASN A 31 12.38 -2.81 14.11
CA ASN A 31 11.24 -3.60 13.64
C ASN A 31 10.50 -2.92 12.46
N GLY A 32 9.87 -3.72 11.59
CA GLY A 32 9.08 -3.26 10.44
C GLY A 32 9.64 -3.75 9.10
N PRO A 33 9.01 -3.34 7.98
CA PRO A 33 9.50 -3.67 6.63
C PRO A 33 10.91 -3.12 6.37
N MET A 34 11.79 -3.93 5.78
CA MET A 34 13.13 -3.54 5.36
C MET A 34 13.09 -2.95 3.95
N LEU A 35 12.60 -1.72 3.83
CA LEU A 35 12.39 -1.01 2.57
C LEU A 35 13.01 0.38 2.65
N ALA A 36 13.58 0.85 1.53
CA ALA A 36 14.27 2.13 1.46
C ALA A 36 13.36 3.30 1.87
N HIS A 37 12.18 3.42 1.24
CA HIS A 37 11.21 4.47 1.55
C HIS A 37 10.66 4.40 2.98
N LYS A 38 10.56 3.21 3.59
CA LYS A 38 10.24 3.07 5.01
C LYS A 38 11.32 3.73 5.88
N ALA A 39 12.59 3.47 5.58
CA ALA A 39 13.71 4.06 6.32
C ALA A 39 13.80 5.59 6.14
N GLU A 40 13.48 6.09 4.94
CA GLU A 40 13.41 7.53 4.64
C GLU A 40 12.34 8.22 5.49
N GLU A 41 11.11 7.69 5.51
CA GLU A 41 9.99 8.25 6.30
C GLU A 41 10.28 8.23 7.80
N GLU A 42 10.83 7.14 8.32
CA GLU A 42 11.26 7.07 9.73
C GLU A 42 12.36 8.07 10.05
N GLY A 43 13.28 8.32 9.12
CA GLY A 43 14.33 9.34 9.28
C GLY A 43 13.74 10.73 9.40
N ILE A 44 12.79 11.08 8.52
CA ILE A 44 12.08 12.35 8.57
C ILE A 44 11.34 12.48 9.91
N ALA A 45 10.52 11.48 10.26
CA ALA A 45 9.73 11.49 11.49
C ALA A 45 10.61 11.56 12.75
N CYS A 46 11.75 10.84 12.78
CA CYS A 46 12.71 10.91 13.88
C CYS A 46 13.28 12.32 14.06
N VAL A 47 13.71 12.96 12.97
CA VAL A 47 14.29 14.32 13.01
C VAL A 47 13.22 15.36 13.39
N GLU A 48 11.99 15.21 12.90
CA GLU A 48 10.88 16.07 13.29
C GLU A 48 10.56 15.96 14.78
N ASN A 49 10.49 14.75 15.31
CA ASN A 49 10.29 14.51 16.74
C ASN A 49 11.42 15.12 17.59
N LEU A 50 12.67 15.00 17.14
CA LEU A 50 13.84 15.63 17.77
C LEU A 50 13.75 17.16 17.77
N ALA A 51 13.19 17.75 16.70
CA ALA A 51 12.96 19.18 16.58
C ALA A 51 11.71 19.67 17.35
N GLY A 52 11.04 18.80 18.13
CA GLY A 52 9.82 19.14 18.86
C GLY A 52 8.58 19.27 17.97
N LYS A 53 8.62 18.76 16.74
CA LYS A 53 7.47 18.63 15.83
C LYS A 53 6.78 17.27 16.01
N HIS A 54 5.80 16.98 15.15
CA HIS A 54 5.00 15.77 15.17
C HIS A 54 5.37 14.86 13.99
N GLY A 55 6.49 14.15 14.12
CA GLY A 55 6.91 13.17 13.12
C GLY A 55 5.92 12.00 13.08
N HIS A 56 5.56 11.56 11.87
CA HIS A 56 4.55 10.53 11.64
C HIS A 56 5.00 9.56 10.56
N VAL A 57 4.68 8.27 10.74
CA VAL A 57 4.84 7.22 9.73
C VAL A 57 3.59 6.35 9.75
N ASN A 58 2.90 6.26 8.61
CA ASN A 58 1.75 5.36 8.46
C ASN A 58 2.20 3.99 7.95
N TYR A 59 2.49 3.07 8.87
CA TYR A 59 2.95 1.72 8.50
C TYR A 59 1.90 0.89 7.75
N ASP A 60 0.62 1.24 7.84
CA ASP A 60 -0.43 0.55 7.07
C ASP A 60 -0.47 1.01 5.60
N ALA A 61 0.18 2.12 5.26
CA ALA A 61 0.25 2.71 3.91
C ALA A 61 1.65 2.66 3.29
N ILE A 62 2.54 1.78 3.75
CA ILE A 62 3.86 1.56 3.11
C ILE A 62 3.69 0.58 1.95
N PRO A 63 3.95 0.99 0.68
CA PRO A 63 3.87 0.08 -0.44
C PRO A 63 5.07 -0.87 -0.49
N GLY A 64 4.87 -2.07 -1.02
CA GLY A 64 5.93 -2.99 -1.42
C GLY A 64 5.87 -3.24 -2.92
N VAL A 65 7.03 -3.27 -3.58
CA VAL A 65 7.15 -3.50 -5.03
C VAL A 65 8.20 -4.56 -5.33
N VAL A 66 7.88 -5.46 -6.25
CA VAL A 66 8.79 -6.45 -6.82
C VAL A 66 8.89 -6.16 -8.32
N TYR A 67 10.07 -5.71 -8.74
CA TYR A 67 10.36 -5.29 -10.12
C TYR A 67 10.67 -6.47 -11.05
N THR A 68 9.83 -7.50 -11.00
CA THR A 68 9.84 -8.61 -11.98
C THR A 68 9.09 -8.22 -13.24
N TYR A 69 9.00 -9.15 -14.21
CA TYR A 69 8.08 -9.04 -15.32
C TYR A 69 7.09 -10.23 -15.32
N PRO A 70 5.78 -9.99 -15.11
CA PRO A 70 5.16 -8.71 -14.76
C PRO A 70 5.61 -8.17 -13.39
N GLU A 71 5.47 -6.86 -13.17
CA GLU A 71 5.71 -6.25 -11.86
C GLU A 71 4.63 -6.69 -10.87
N VAL A 72 4.97 -6.67 -9.58
CA VAL A 72 4.01 -6.87 -8.49
C VAL A 72 4.12 -5.71 -7.51
N ALA A 73 3.00 -5.11 -7.14
CA ALA A 73 2.95 -4.05 -6.15
C ALA A 73 1.79 -4.27 -5.18
N SER A 74 1.96 -3.87 -3.92
CA SER A 74 0.91 -3.98 -2.91
C SER A 74 1.03 -2.89 -1.84
N VAL A 75 -0.10 -2.53 -1.24
CA VAL A 75 -0.18 -1.69 -0.04
C VAL A 75 -1.36 -2.16 0.82
N GLY A 76 -1.25 -2.04 2.14
CA GLY A 76 -2.28 -2.48 3.08
C GLY A 76 -2.27 -3.98 3.36
N LYS A 77 -3.44 -4.53 3.71
CA LYS A 77 -3.60 -5.92 4.18
C LYS A 77 -3.89 -6.90 3.04
N THR A 78 -3.41 -8.13 3.18
CA THR A 78 -3.78 -9.25 2.30
C THR A 78 -5.11 -9.89 2.69
N GLU A 79 -5.69 -10.70 1.79
CA GLU A 79 -6.91 -11.47 2.10
C GLU A 79 -6.71 -12.43 3.28
N GLU A 80 -5.52 -13.01 3.40
CA GLU A 80 -5.13 -13.92 4.48
C GLU A 80 -5.06 -13.19 5.81
N GLN A 81 -4.42 -12.01 5.85
CA GLN A 81 -4.34 -11.18 7.04
C GLN A 81 -5.74 -10.73 7.51
N LEU A 82 -6.63 -10.35 6.58
CA LEU A 82 -8.01 -9.98 6.92
C LEU A 82 -8.81 -11.17 7.45
N LYS A 83 -8.65 -12.36 6.84
CA LYS A 83 -9.27 -13.59 7.33
C LYS A 83 -8.78 -13.99 8.73
N GLU A 84 -7.47 -13.91 8.97
CA GLU A 84 -6.87 -14.20 10.27
C GLU A 84 -7.35 -13.22 11.35
N ALA A 85 -7.51 -11.94 11.00
CA ALA A 85 -8.05 -10.92 11.89
C ALA A 85 -9.57 -10.95 12.06
N GLY A 86 -10.29 -11.82 11.33
CA GLY A 86 -11.76 -11.88 11.36
C GLY A 86 -12.46 -10.65 10.76
N VAL A 87 -11.76 -9.87 9.93
CA VAL A 87 -12.29 -8.66 9.28
C VAL A 87 -13.07 -9.09 8.03
N LYS A 88 -14.33 -8.64 7.93
CA LYS A 88 -15.16 -8.87 6.74
C LYS A 88 -14.78 -7.85 5.67
N TYR A 89 -14.61 -8.32 4.43
CA TYR A 89 -14.26 -7.45 3.32
C TYR A 89 -14.97 -7.85 2.03
N ASN A 90 -15.18 -6.87 1.16
CA ASN A 90 -15.53 -7.03 -0.24
C ASN A 90 -14.24 -7.07 -1.08
N LYS A 91 -14.28 -7.84 -2.16
CA LYS A 91 -13.14 -8.00 -3.08
C LYS A 91 -13.55 -7.64 -4.49
N GLY A 92 -12.84 -6.67 -5.08
CA GLY A 92 -12.93 -6.33 -6.49
C GLY A 92 -11.67 -6.75 -7.23
N VAL A 93 -11.83 -7.30 -8.44
CA VAL A 93 -10.72 -7.72 -9.31
C VAL A 93 -11.01 -7.30 -10.74
N PHE A 94 -10.02 -6.76 -11.43
CA PHE A 94 -10.09 -6.45 -12.85
C PHE A 94 -8.83 -6.91 -13.60
N PRO A 95 -8.94 -7.72 -14.66
CA PRO A 95 -7.80 -8.23 -15.40
C PRO A 95 -7.28 -7.21 -16.42
N PHE A 96 -5.94 -7.13 -16.60
CA PHE A 96 -5.36 -6.28 -17.65
C PHE A 96 -5.72 -6.74 -19.08
N ALA A 97 -6.13 -8.00 -19.26
CA ALA A 97 -6.71 -8.51 -20.51
C ALA A 97 -7.91 -7.69 -21.02
N ALA A 98 -8.65 -7.04 -20.10
CA ALA A 98 -9.79 -6.19 -20.39
C ALA A 98 -9.45 -4.71 -20.56
N ASN A 99 -8.21 -4.31 -20.25
CA ASN A 99 -7.78 -2.92 -20.32
C ASN A 99 -7.29 -2.55 -21.74
N SER A 100 -7.85 -1.49 -22.32
CA SER A 100 -7.52 -1.07 -23.69
C SER A 100 -6.05 -0.65 -23.86
N ARG A 101 -5.45 -0.01 -22.85
CA ARG A 101 -4.05 0.42 -22.91
C ARG A 101 -3.09 -0.77 -22.84
N ALA A 102 -3.35 -1.70 -21.92
CA ALA A 102 -2.63 -2.96 -21.79
C ALA A 102 -2.61 -3.74 -23.12
N ARG A 103 -3.78 -3.86 -23.77
CA ARG A 103 -3.91 -4.47 -25.09
C ARG A 103 -3.14 -3.72 -26.18
N ALA A 104 -3.20 -2.40 -26.18
CA ALA A 104 -2.47 -1.58 -27.15
C ALA A 104 -0.94 -1.70 -27.00
N MET A 105 -0.46 -1.98 -25.78
CA MET A 105 0.95 -2.21 -25.47
C MET A 105 1.39 -3.67 -25.66
N ILE A 106 0.46 -4.58 -25.96
CA ILE A 106 0.72 -6.04 -26.01
C ILE A 106 1.26 -6.54 -24.66
N ASP A 107 0.77 -5.95 -23.58
CA ASP A 107 1.18 -6.25 -22.20
C ASP A 107 -0.07 -6.31 -21.33
N SER A 108 -0.73 -7.46 -21.33
CA SER A 108 -2.05 -7.65 -20.72
C SER A 108 -2.08 -8.78 -19.69
N GLU A 109 -0.92 -9.19 -19.19
CA GLU A 109 -0.82 -10.17 -18.12
C GLU A 109 -1.16 -9.51 -16.77
N GLY A 110 -1.87 -10.26 -15.91
CA GLY A 110 -2.14 -9.86 -14.54
C GLY A 110 -3.47 -9.12 -14.32
N MET A 111 -3.58 -8.45 -13.17
CA MET A 111 -4.81 -7.87 -12.65
C MET A 111 -4.54 -6.80 -11.58
N VAL A 112 -5.54 -5.97 -11.33
CA VAL A 112 -5.67 -5.16 -10.10
C VAL A 112 -6.70 -5.82 -9.18
N LYS A 113 -6.40 -5.88 -7.88
CA LYS A 113 -7.28 -6.36 -6.82
C LYS A 113 -7.39 -5.32 -5.69
N ILE A 114 -8.61 -4.99 -5.31
CA ILE A 114 -8.93 -4.10 -4.18
C ILE A 114 -9.73 -4.86 -3.14
N LEU A 115 -9.34 -4.68 -1.88
CA LEU A 115 -10.03 -5.18 -0.70
C LEU A 115 -10.60 -3.99 0.07
N ALA A 116 -11.91 -3.98 0.29
CA ALA A 116 -12.60 -2.91 0.99
C ALA A 116 -13.40 -3.49 2.17
N ASP A 117 -13.48 -2.76 3.27
CA ASP A 117 -14.27 -3.15 4.44
C ASP A 117 -15.73 -3.36 4.05
N ALA A 118 -16.33 -4.46 4.51
CA ALA A 118 -17.66 -4.86 4.05
C ALA A 118 -18.80 -3.94 4.53
N GLU A 119 -18.58 -3.16 5.60
CA GLU A 119 -19.60 -2.29 6.19
C GLU A 119 -19.39 -0.82 5.83
N THR A 120 -18.13 -0.38 5.81
CA THR A 120 -17.76 1.04 5.64
C THR A 120 -17.22 1.37 4.25
N ASP A 121 -16.96 0.35 3.42
CA ASP A 121 -16.31 0.45 2.11
C ASP A 121 -14.88 1.03 2.13
N LYS A 122 -14.30 1.27 3.32
CA LYS A 122 -12.94 1.76 3.47
C LYS A 122 -11.94 0.79 2.84
N ILE A 123 -10.99 1.31 2.06
CA ILE A 123 -9.92 0.49 1.47
C ILE A 123 -9.05 -0.11 2.57
N LEU A 124 -8.87 -1.42 2.51
CA LEU A 124 -8.06 -2.21 3.45
C LEU A 124 -6.76 -2.71 2.82
N GLY A 125 -6.73 -2.91 1.50
CA GLY A 125 -5.52 -3.32 0.80
C GLY A 125 -5.70 -3.37 -0.71
N ILE A 126 -4.62 -3.10 -1.42
CA ILE A 126 -4.57 -3.03 -2.88
C ILE A 126 -3.38 -3.83 -3.37
N HIS A 127 -3.61 -4.63 -4.41
CA HIS A 127 -2.62 -5.55 -4.96
C HIS A 127 -2.68 -5.49 -6.47
N ILE A 128 -1.53 -5.34 -7.11
CA ILE A 128 -1.41 -5.24 -8.56
C ILE A 128 -0.35 -6.24 -9.01
N ILE A 129 -0.66 -7.00 -10.04
CA ILE A 129 0.32 -7.73 -10.84
C ILE A 129 0.09 -7.33 -12.29
N GLY A 130 1.10 -6.80 -12.99
CA GLY A 130 0.94 -6.34 -14.37
C GLY A 130 1.88 -5.19 -14.75
N PRO A 131 1.70 -4.58 -15.92
CA PRO A 131 2.54 -3.47 -16.38
C PRO A 131 2.40 -2.26 -15.45
N ASN A 132 3.52 -1.60 -15.14
CA ASN A 132 3.59 -0.38 -14.32
C ASN A 132 2.92 -0.50 -12.93
N ALA A 133 2.91 -1.70 -12.33
CA ALA A 133 2.32 -1.93 -11.02
C ALA A 133 2.96 -1.04 -9.93
N GLY A 134 4.29 -0.88 -9.98
CA GLY A 134 5.04 -0.06 -9.02
C GLY A 134 4.68 1.44 -9.07
N GLU A 135 4.25 1.94 -10.23
CA GLU A 135 3.80 3.33 -10.39
C GLU A 135 2.34 3.49 -10.00
N MET A 136 1.46 2.56 -10.42
CA MET A 136 0.03 2.66 -10.14
C MET A 136 -0.31 2.51 -8.65
N ILE A 137 0.51 1.79 -7.88
CA ILE A 137 0.25 1.58 -6.45
C ILE A 137 0.23 2.89 -5.65
N ALA A 138 0.86 3.97 -6.16
CA ALA A 138 0.87 5.28 -5.54
C ALA A 138 -0.56 5.87 -5.36
N GLU A 139 -1.48 5.60 -6.28
CA GLU A 139 -2.90 5.97 -6.12
C GLU A 139 -3.52 5.29 -4.90
N GLY A 140 -3.18 4.02 -4.70
CA GLY A 140 -3.64 3.24 -3.55
C GLY A 140 -3.09 3.74 -2.22
N VAL A 141 -1.80 4.07 -2.19
CA VAL A 141 -1.15 4.67 -1.01
C VAL A 141 -1.87 5.97 -0.64
N LEU A 142 -2.07 6.87 -1.62
CA LEU A 142 -2.77 8.13 -1.41
C LEU A 142 -4.21 7.90 -0.93
N GLY A 143 -4.95 6.99 -1.56
CA GLY A 143 -6.31 6.64 -1.15
C GLY A 143 -6.37 6.15 0.30
N MET A 144 -5.45 5.28 0.71
CA MET A 144 -5.39 4.78 2.09
C MET A 144 -5.03 5.88 3.10
N GLU A 145 -4.14 6.82 2.75
CA GLU A 145 -3.81 7.97 3.62
C GLU A 145 -5.01 8.87 3.88
N TYR A 146 -5.87 9.07 2.88
CA TYR A 146 -7.13 9.82 3.05
C TYR A 146 -8.25 8.99 3.71
N GLY A 147 -8.02 7.70 3.95
CA GLY A 147 -9.05 6.78 4.43
C GLY A 147 -10.18 6.57 3.43
N ALA A 148 -9.87 6.64 2.13
CA ALA A 148 -10.83 6.55 1.04
C ALA A 148 -11.59 5.22 1.03
N SER A 149 -12.80 5.28 0.51
CA SER A 149 -13.63 4.14 0.18
C SER A 149 -13.30 3.59 -1.23
N SER A 150 -13.74 2.37 -1.54
CA SER A 150 -13.63 1.87 -2.92
C SER A 150 -14.54 2.64 -3.89
N GLU A 151 -15.67 3.18 -3.39
CA GLU A 151 -16.54 4.10 -4.11
C GLU A 151 -15.81 5.37 -4.58
N ASP A 152 -14.97 5.97 -3.74
CA ASP A 152 -14.25 7.21 -4.06
C ASP A 152 -13.36 7.02 -5.30
N ILE A 153 -12.65 5.90 -5.36
CA ILE A 153 -11.78 5.55 -6.50
C ILE A 153 -12.63 5.19 -7.73
N ALA A 154 -13.68 4.39 -7.55
CA ALA A 154 -14.62 4.04 -8.61
C ALA A 154 -15.21 5.27 -9.32
N ARG A 155 -15.52 6.33 -8.56
CA ARG A 155 -16.09 7.58 -9.07
C ARG A 155 -15.07 8.58 -9.57
N THR A 156 -13.79 8.41 -9.23
CA THR A 156 -12.71 9.25 -9.73
C THR A 156 -12.54 9.09 -11.24
N CYS A 157 -12.41 10.20 -11.96
CA CYS A 157 -12.22 10.19 -13.41
C CYS A 157 -10.80 9.74 -13.74
N HIS A 158 -10.69 8.64 -14.47
CA HIS A 158 -9.42 8.10 -14.97
C HIS A 158 -9.32 8.41 -16.46
N ALA A 159 -8.14 8.85 -16.91
CA ALA A 159 -7.91 9.12 -18.32
C ALA A 159 -8.02 7.84 -19.16
N HIS A 160 -8.55 7.96 -20.38
CA HIS A 160 -8.70 6.86 -21.33
C HIS A 160 -7.88 7.09 -22.61
N PRO A 161 -7.13 6.09 -23.11
CA PRO A 161 -6.85 4.80 -22.49
C PRO A 161 -5.62 4.85 -21.56
N THR A 162 -5.75 4.39 -20.31
CA THR A 162 -4.62 4.21 -19.37
C THR A 162 -4.68 2.89 -18.61
N LEU A 163 -3.54 2.42 -18.09
CA LEU A 163 -3.50 1.23 -17.24
C LEU A 163 -4.27 1.44 -15.93
N SER A 164 -4.26 2.68 -15.40
CA SER A 164 -4.98 3.06 -14.18
C SER A 164 -6.50 2.85 -14.28
N GLU A 165 -7.09 2.78 -15.48
CA GLU A 165 -8.51 2.39 -15.61
C GLU A 165 -8.79 1.00 -15.04
N ALA A 166 -7.81 0.08 -15.02
CA ALA A 166 -7.94 -1.21 -14.33
C ALA A 166 -8.11 -1.05 -12.81
N PHE A 167 -7.49 -0.01 -12.23
CA PHE A 167 -7.61 0.35 -10.82
C PHE A 167 -9.03 0.81 -10.50
N LYS A 168 -9.56 1.73 -11.32
CA LYS A 168 -10.96 2.20 -11.27
C LYS A 168 -11.96 1.05 -11.37
N GLU A 169 -11.78 0.14 -12.32
CA GLU A 169 -12.71 -0.98 -12.55
C GLU A 169 -12.63 -2.02 -11.42
N ALA A 170 -11.44 -2.30 -10.87
CA ALA A 170 -11.31 -3.13 -9.68
C ALA A 170 -12.00 -2.49 -8.46
N ALA A 171 -11.94 -1.17 -8.32
CA ALA A 171 -12.67 -0.45 -7.27
C ALA A 171 -14.19 -0.55 -7.47
N MET A 172 -14.67 -0.36 -8.70
CA MET A 172 -16.08 -0.57 -9.05
C MET A 172 -16.55 -2.00 -8.78
N ALA A 173 -15.69 -3.01 -8.99
CA ALA A 173 -16.00 -4.40 -8.66
C ALA A 173 -16.04 -4.70 -7.16
N ALA A 174 -15.32 -3.93 -6.33
CA ALA A 174 -15.40 -4.04 -4.87
C ALA A 174 -16.66 -3.34 -4.32
N TYR A 175 -16.98 -2.16 -4.86
CA TYR A 175 -18.12 -1.34 -4.45
C TYR A 175 -19.47 -1.86 -4.99
N SER A 176 -19.54 -2.21 -6.28
CA SER A 176 -20.77 -2.57 -6.96
C SER A 176 -20.53 -3.48 -8.18
N LYS A 177 -20.54 -2.92 -9.40
CA LYS A 177 -20.34 -3.65 -10.66
C LYS A 177 -19.41 -2.87 -11.59
N PRO A 178 -18.40 -3.52 -12.19
CA PRO A 178 -17.57 -2.89 -13.21
C PRO A 178 -18.35 -2.68 -14.50
N ILE A 179 -17.90 -1.73 -15.33
CA ILE A 179 -18.49 -1.43 -16.65
C ILE A 179 -17.84 -2.30 -17.73
N HIS A 180 -16.55 -2.62 -17.56
CA HIS A 180 -15.78 -3.46 -18.46
C HIS A 180 -15.30 -4.73 -17.74
N PHE A 181 -14.96 -5.78 -18.47
CA PHE A 181 -14.30 -6.99 -17.96
C PHE A 181 -13.71 -7.83 -19.09
#